data_AF-A0A7C3K6K9-F1
#
_entry.id   AF-A0A7C3K6K9-F1
#
_cell.length_a   1.000
_cell.length_b   1.000
_cell.length_c   1.000
_cell.angle_alpha   90.00
_cell.angle_beta   90.00
_cell.angle_gamma   90.00
#
_symmetry.space_group_name_H-M   'P 1'
#
loop_
_entity.id
_entity.type
_entity.pdbx_description
1 polymer ?
#
loop_
_entity_poly.entity_id
_entity_poly.type
_entity_poly.pdbx_seq_one_letter_code
_entity_poly.pdbx_strand_id
1 'polypeptide(L)'
;MIIRSMLPGFPPGRLRAMLRDLPRATGYRVQVKPLRYRTEPHLQGLCDYESKTITVQVPEPFRPFRQRIPYRAQRIKSRAGRGDAFAFRWFYRNIFFRTKTDVIRFLYCHEYYHYYLHEVLGRKGSAETACDRFALEHFRRGRRVAR
;
A
#
# COMPACT_ATOMS: atom_id res chain seq x y z
N MET A 1 -13.01 2.26 13.31
CA MET A 1 -11.58 2.29 12.94
C MET A 1 -10.86 3.27 13.83
N ILE A 2 -9.95 2.77 14.67
CA ILE A 2 -9.11 3.60 15.54
C ILE A 2 -7.95 4.14 14.69
N ILE A 3 -7.70 5.44 14.70
CA ILE A 3 -6.59 6.07 13.96
C ILE A 3 -5.69 6.84 14.92
N ARG A 4 -4.39 6.61 14.83
CA ARG A 4 -3.34 7.42 15.44
C ARG A 4 -2.47 8.05 14.36
N SER A 5 -2.03 9.28 14.60
CA SER A 5 -1.15 9.99 13.67
C SER A 5 -0.02 10.67 14.42
N MET A 6 1.19 10.46 13.92
CA MET A 6 2.40 11.20 14.30
C MET A 6 2.89 12.06 13.13
N LEU A 7 2.11 12.14 12.04
CA LEU A 7 2.47 12.89 10.83
C LEU A 7 2.00 14.35 10.94
N PRO A 8 2.91 15.33 10.89
CA PRO A 8 2.53 16.75 10.94
C PRO A 8 1.52 17.15 9.87
N GLY A 9 0.49 17.90 10.24
CA GLY A 9 -0.58 18.33 9.33
C GLY A 9 -1.63 17.27 8.97
N PHE A 10 -1.54 16.07 9.56
CA PHE A 10 -2.49 14.97 9.36
C PHE A 10 -3.10 14.48 10.69
N PRO A 11 -3.94 15.28 11.37
CA PRO A 11 -4.60 14.85 12.58
C PRO A 11 -5.55 13.67 12.31
N PRO A 12 -5.88 12.84 13.32
CA PRO A 12 -6.75 11.66 13.15
C PRO A 12 -8.08 11.93 12.46
N GLY A 13 -8.70 13.10 12.68
CA GLY A 13 -9.94 13.51 12.00
C GLY A 13 -9.79 13.62 10.48
N ARG A 14 -8.70 14.24 10.01
CA ARG A 14 -8.38 14.35 8.58
C ARG A 14 -8.14 12.98 7.96
N LEU A 15 -7.41 12.11 8.65
CA LEU A 15 -7.17 10.74 8.20
C LEU A 15 -8.46 9.93 8.11
N ARG A 16 -9.36 10.05 9.10
CA ARG A 16 -10.68 9.40 9.06
C ARG A 16 -11.49 9.86 7.85
N ALA A 17 -11.54 11.17 7.59
CA ALA A 17 -12.24 11.72 6.43
C ALA A 17 -11.63 11.23 5.11
N MET A 18 -10.31 11.19 5.03
CA MET A 18 -9.58 10.75 3.84
C MET A 18 -9.65 9.25 3.58
N LEU A 19 -9.90 8.41 4.59
CA LEU A 19 -10.01 6.96 4.42
C LEU A 19 -11.47 6.47 4.43
N ARG A 20 -12.45 7.39 4.49
CA ARG A 20 -13.87 7.05 4.74
C ARG A 20 -14.51 6.18 3.66
N ASP A 21 -14.02 6.31 2.43
CA ASP A 21 -14.51 5.65 1.21
C ASP A 21 -13.70 4.39 0.87
N LEU A 22 -12.71 4.06 1.70
CA LEU A 22 -11.91 2.85 1.57
C LEU A 22 -12.46 1.76 2.50
N PRO A 23 -12.25 0.48 2.17
CA PRO A 23 -12.64 -0.63 3.03
C PRO A 23 -12.02 -0.51 4.42
N ARG A 24 -12.73 -1.01 5.45
CA ARG A 24 -12.30 -0.90 6.84
C ARG A 24 -11.71 -2.20 7.35
N ALA A 25 -10.52 -2.14 7.92
CA ALA A 25 -9.94 -3.24 8.69
C ALA A 25 -10.58 -3.29 10.09
N THR A 26 -11.58 -4.14 10.27
CA THR A 26 -12.33 -4.26 11.53
C THR A 26 -11.43 -4.87 12.61
N GLY A 27 -11.46 -4.28 13.82
CA GLY A 27 -10.61 -4.69 14.94
C GLY A 27 -9.16 -4.20 14.87
N TYR A 28 -8.75 -3.55 13.77
CA TYR A 28 -7.39 -3.04 13.60
C TYR A 28 -7.30 -1.54 13.87
N ARG A 29 -6.14 -1.14 14.40
CA ARG A 29 -5.72 0.26 14.50
C ARG A 29 -4.95 0.65 13.25
N VAL A 30 -5.19 1.88 12.76
CA VAL A 30 -4.35 2.49 11.72
C VAL A 30 -3.42 3.51 12.36
N GLN A 31 -2.12 3.37 12.12
CA GLN A 31 -1.09 4.30 12.59
C GLN A 31 -0.40 4.94 11.39
N VAL A 32 -0.42 6.27 11.32
CA VAL A 32 0.30 7.03 10.29
C VAL A 32 1.49 7.72 10.92
N LYS A 33 2.69 7.50 10.38
CA LYS A 33 3.93 8.06 10.92
C LYS A 33 4.87 8.57 9.82
N PRO A 34 5.78 9.50 10.12
CA PRO A 34 6.80 9.92 9.17
C PRO A 34 7.78 8.78 8.87
N LEU A 35 8.24 8.71 7.62
CA LEU A 35 9.31 7.85 7.14
C LEU A 35 10.52 8.71 6.82
N ARG A 36 11.62 8.52 7.56
CA ARG A 36 12.90 9.11 7.19
C ARG A 36 13.54 8.27 6.09
N TYR A 37 14.04 8.91 5.05
CA TYR A 37 14.77 8.26 3.97
C TYR A 37 16.10 8.98 3.72
N ARG A 38 17.11 8.24 3.24
CA ARG A 38 18.46 8.79 2.96
C ARG A 38 18.66 9.15 1.50
N THR A 39 18.24 8.27 0.59
CA THR A 39 18.47 8.42 -0.85
C THR A 39 17.26 9.02 -1.54
N GLU A 40 16.13 8.32 -1.50
CA GLU A 40 14.90 8.73 -2.20
C GLU A 40 13.63 8.37 -1.42
N PRO A 41 12.53 9.16 -1.61
CA PRO A 41 11.23 8.80 -1.08
C PRO A 41 10.79 7.45 -1.62
N HIS A 42 10.26 6.59 -0.75
CA HIS A 42 9.75 5.28 -1.11
C HIS A 42 8.53 4.92 -0.26
N LEU A 43 7.84 3.86 -0.66
CA LEU A 43 6.67 3.37 0.05
C LEU A 43 7.11 2.41 1.16
N GLN A 44 6.55 2.58 2.37
CA GLN A 44 6.74 1.63 3.45
C GLN A 44 5.47 1.53 4.31
N GLY A 45 4.88 0.35 4.35
CA GLY A 45 3.78 -0.01 5.23
C GLY A 45 4.08 -1.31 5.96
N LEU A 46 3.23 -1.65 6.93
CA LEU A 46 3.24 -2.94 7.60
C LEU A 46 1.86 -3.24 8.17
N CYS A 47 1.35 -4.43 7.90
CA CYS A 47 0.23 -5.03 8.59
C CYS A 47 0.75 -6.02 9.64
N ASP A 48 0.66 -5.64 10.91
CA ASP A 48 1.01 -6.48 12.05
C ASP A 48 -0.27 -7.14 12.60
N TYR A 49 -0.33 -8.46 12.48
CA TYR A 49 -1.49 -9.26 12.86
C TYR A 49 -1.59 -9.47 14.38
N GLU A 50 -0.45 -9.52 15.08
CA GLU A 50 -0.41 -9.75 16.53
C GLU A 50 -0.87 -8.50 17.27
N SER A 51 -0.29 -7.34 16.93
CA SER A 51 -0.68 -6.06 17.54
C SER A 51 -1.94 -5.46 16.92
N LYS A 52 -2.53 -6.12 15.92
CA LYS A 52 -3.70 -5.69 15.14
C LYS A 52 -3.54 -4.25 14.64
N THR A 53 -2.41 -3.96 14.01
CA THR A 53 -2.03 -2.61 13.60
C THR A 53 -1.62 -2.56 12.13
N ILE A 54 -2.25 -1.66 11.37
CA ILE A 54 -1.78 -1.22 10.06
C ILE A 54 -0.95 0.04 10.24
N THR A 55 0.34 -0.05 9.96
CA THR A 55 1.26 1.08 9.96
C THR A 55 1.48 1.58 8.55
N VAL A 56 1.26 2.88 8.35
CA VAL A 56 1.53 3.60 7.11
C VAL A 56 2.63 4.62 7.37
N GLN A 57 3.75 4.52 6.65
CA GLN A 57 4.85 5.47 6.79
C GLN A 57 4.94 6.39 5.57
N VAL A 58 4.98 7.70 5.83
CA VAL A 58 4.95 8.72 4.78
C VAL A 58 6.31 9.40 4.68
N PRO A 59 6.97 9.40 3.51
CA PRO A 59 8.27 10.05 3.33
C PRO A 59 8.30 11.50 3.81
N GLU A 60 9.29 11.82 4.66
CA GLU A 60 9.56 13.17 5.15
C GLU A 60 11.07 13.50 5.01
N PRO A 61 11.43 14.69 4.49
CA PRO A 61 10.53 15.71 3.93
C PRO A 61 9.81 15.20 2.66
N PHE A 62 8.53 15.50 2.51
CA PHE A 62 7.80 14.99 1.35
C PHE A 62 8.22 15.69 0.05
N ARG A 63 8.65 14.90 -0.92
CA ARG A 63 8.86 15.33 -2.31
C ARG A 63 8.05 14.41 -3.23
N PRO A 64 7.31 14.94 -4.22
CA PRO A 64 6.62 14.09 -5.20
C PRO A 64 7.60 13.12 -5.87
N PHE A 65 7.20 11.86 -6.03
CA PHE A 65 8.09 10.82 -6.55
C PHE A 65 7.32 9.81 -7.40
N ARG A 66 8.05 9.10 -8.26
CA ARG A 66 7.51 7.99 -9.06
C ARG A 66 7.94 6.67 -8.43
N GLN A 67 7.00 5.75 -8.29
CA GLN A 67 7.31 4.37 -7.91
C GLN A 67 6.85 3.43 -9.04
N ARG A 68 7.69 2.46 -9.35
CA ARG A 68 7.35 1.34 -10.24
C ARG A 68 6.69 0.23 -9.40
N ILE A 69 5.38 0.05 -9.55
CA ILE A 69 4.58 -0.89 -8.75
C ILE A 69 4.31 -2.17 -9.54
N PRO A 70 4.72 -3.36 -9.07
CA PRO A 70 4.37 -4.62 -9.72
C PRO A 70 2.88 -4.92 -9.50
N TYR A 71 2.15 -5.30 -10.55
CA TYR A 71 0.71 -5.63 -10.42
C TYR A 71 0.33 -6.98 -11.01
N ARG A 72 1.24 -7.61 -11.76
CA ARG A 72 1.05 -8.95 -12.33
C ARG A 72 2.41 -9.60 -12.55
N ALA A 73 2.45 -10.91 -12.35
CA ALA A 73 3.53 -11.77 -12.81
C ALA A 73 2.91 -12.86 -13.69
N GLN A 74 3.57 -13.18 -14.80
CA GLN A 74 3.21 -14.30 -15.66
C GLN A 74 4.35 -15.32 -15.65
N ARG A 75 4.03 -16.57 -15.32
CA ARG A 75 4.96 -17.69 -15.46
C ARG A 75 5.24 -17.90 -16.94
N ILE A 76 6.52 -17.95 -17.29
CA ILE A 76 7.01 -18.22 -18.65
C ILE A 76 8.03 -19.35 -18.61
N LYS A 77 8.26 -20.02 -19.74
CA LYS A 77 9.36 -20.99 -19.85
C LYS A 77 10.70 -20.25 -19.73
N SER A 78 11.62 -20.79 -18.93
CA SER A 78 12.97 -20.23 -18.82
C SER A 78 13.73 -20.46 -20.13
N ARG A 79 14.49 -19.45 -20.57
CA ARG A 79 15.40 -19.58 -21.73
C ARG A 79 16.79 -20.10 -21.34
N ALA A 80 17.10 -20.14 -20.04
CA ALA A 80 18.44 -20.43 -19.52
C ALA A 80 18.58 -21.83 -18.89
N GLY A 81 17.54 -22.66 -18.89
CA GLY A 81 17.54 -23.96 -18.21
C GLY A 81 17.34 -25.15 -19.15
N ARG A 82 18.08 -26.24 -18.92
CA ARG A 82 17.69 -27.58 -19.35
C ARG A 82 16.44 -27.99 -18.55
N GLY A 83 15.39 -28.54 -19.20
CA GLY A 83 14.19 -29.07 -18.55
C GLY A 83 13.05 -28.07 -18.28
N ASP A 84 12.20 -28.35 -17.27
CA ASP A 84 10.96 -27.62 -16.93
C ASP A 84 11.17 -26.33 -16.12
N ALA A 85 12.35 -25.72 -16.24
CA ALA A 85 12.65 -24.47 -15.56
C ALA A 85 11.70 -23.34 -16.03
N PHE A 86 11.15 -22.60 -15.08
CA PHE A 86 10.27 -21.46 -15.35
C PHE A 86 10.89 -20.16 -14.84
N ALA A 87 10.50 -19.05 -15.47
CA ALA A 87 10.81 -17.71 -15.05
C ALA A 87 9.51 -16.90 -14.89
N PHE A 88 9.62 -15.69 -14.33
CA PHE A 88 8.50 -14.77 -14.22
C PHE A 88 8.73 -13.54 -15.09
N ARG A 89 7.77 -13.26 -15.97
CA ARG A 89 7.64 -11.95 -16.62
C ARG A 89 6.81 -11.04 -15.71
N TRP A 90 7.43 -10.01 -15.18
CA TRP A 90 6.80 -9.03 -14.30
C TRP A 90 6.20 -7.88 -15.08
N PHE A 91 5.02 -7.42 -14.65
CA PHE A 91 4.32 -6.27 -15.21
C PHE A 91 4.23 -5.18 -14.14
N TYR A 92 4.54 -3.96 -14.55
CA TYR A 92 4.64 -2.82 -13.65
C TYR A 92 3.77 -1.66 -14.11
N ARG A 93 3.34 -0.84 -13.15
CA ARG A 93 2.72 0.45 -13.39
C ARG A 93 3.55 1.54 -12.72
N ASN A 94 3.91 2.58 -13.47
CA ASN A 94 4.61 3.73 -12.93
C ASN A 94 3.59 4.70 -12.34
N ILE A 95 3.61 4.88 -11.02
CA ILE A 95 2.70 5.76 -10.30
C ILE A 95 3.44 7.00 -9.84
N PHE A 96 2.89 8.17 -10.17
CA PHE A 96 3.35 9.43 -9.62
C PHE A 96 2.54 9.78 -8.36
N PHE A 97 3.22 9.77 -7.21
CA PHE A 97 2.69 10.18 -5.91
C PHE A 97 2.89 11.69 -5.76
N ARG A 98 1.82 12.45 -5.94
CA ARG A 98 1.85 13.92 -5.94
C ARG A 98 1.77 14.50 -4.53
N THR A 99 1.15 13.77 -3.62
CA THR A 99 0.78 14.25 -2.28
C THR A 99 0.98 13.17 -1.22
N LYS A 100 1.16 13.58 0.04
CA LYS A 100 1.11 12.67 1.21
C LYS A 100 -0.19 11.86 1.24
N THR A 101 -1.31 12.44 0.76
CA THR A 101 -2.60 11.73 0.63
C THR A 101 -2.52 10.54 -0.33
N ASP A 102 -1.82 10.67 -1.46
CA ASP A 102 -1.64 9.55 -2.39
C ASP A 102 -0.90 8.39 -1.70
N VAL A 103 0.17 8.70 -0.99
CA VAL A 103 0.98 7.70 -0.26
C VAL A 103 0.15 7.04 0.83
N ILE A 104 -0.56 7.81 1.65
CA ILE A 104 -1.33 7.26 2.77
C ILE A 104 -2.44 6.34 2.25
N ARG A 105 -3.19 6.78 1.25
CA ARG A 105 -4.29 5.97 0.69
C ARG A 105 -3.76 4.72 -0.01
N PHE A 106 -2.64 4.82 -0.73
CA PHE A 106 -2.04 3.67 -1.40
C PHE A 106 -1.56 2.63 -0.41
N LEU A 107 -0.72 3.02 0.54
CA LEU A 107 -0.21 2.13 1.57
C LEU A 107 -1.34 1.55 2.42
N TYR A 108 -2.35 2.36 2.78
CA TYR A 108 -3.51 1.83 3.49
C TYR A 108 -4.23 0.74 2.69
N CYS A 109 -4.47 0.92 1.39
CA CYS A 109 -5.11 -0.11 0.58
C CYS A 109 -4.25 -1.37 0.47
N HIS A 110 -2.93 -1.21 0.31
CA HIS A 110 -1.98 -2.32 0.24
C HIS A 110 -2.02 -3.14 1.54
N GLU A 111 -1.83 -2.49 2.70
CA GLU A 111 -1.86 -3.15 4.01
C GLU A 111 -3.25 -3.67 4.39
N TYR A 112 -4.33 -2.98 3.98
CA TYR A 112 -5.68 -3.49 4.14
C TYR A 112 -5.86 -4.83 3.44
N TYR A 113 -5.24 -5.02 2.26
CA TYR A 113 -5.36 -6.27 1.55
C TYR A 113 -4.56 -7.41 2.21
N HIS A 114 -3.43 -7.09 2.85
CA HIS A 114 -2.76 -8.03 3.76
C HIS A 114 -3.67 -8.50 4.89
N TYR A 115 -4.30 -7.53 5.59
CA TYR A 115 -5.33 -7.82 6.59
C TYR A 115 -6.45 -8.69 6.02
N TYR A 116 -7.01 -8.34 4.86
CA TYR A 116 -8.13 -9.04 4.26
C TYR A 116 -7.78 -10.48 3.90
N LEU A 117 -6.62 -10.71 3.30
CA LEU A 117 -6.15 -12.05 2.97
C LEU A 117 -5.97 -12.91 4.22
N HIS A 118 -5.36 -12.35 5.27
CA HIS A 118 -5.07 -13.06 6.51
C HIS A 118 -6.32 -13.31 7.36
N GLU A 119 -7.02 -12.25 7.74
CA GLU A 119 -8.10 -12.28 8.73
C GLU A 119 -9.44 -12.71 8.13
N VAL A 120 -9.73 -12.32 6.88
CA VAL A 120 -11.04 -12.56 6.28
C VAL A 120 -11.04 -13.82 5.42
N LEU A 121 -9.96 -14.07 4.66
CA LEU A 121 -9.87 -15.24 3.79
C LEU A 121 -9.06 -16.40 4.38
N GLY A 122 -8.40 -16.24 5.53
CA GLY A 122 -7.57 -17.29 6.14
C GLY A 122 -6.38 -17.72 5.27
N ARG A 123 -5.92 -16.85 4.35
CA ARG A 123 -4.81 -17.12 3.43
C ARG A 123 -3.53 -16.49 3.96
N LYS A 124 -2.38 -16.98 3.47
CA LYS A 124 -1.09 -16.31 3.73
C LYS A 124 -1.16 -14.87 3.20
N GLY A 125 -1.05 -13.90 4.10
CA GLY A 125 -1.02 -12.47 3.79
C GLY A 125 0.33 -12.04 3.22
N SER A 126 0.89 -12.75 2.24
CA SER A 126 2.19 -12.45 1.61
C SER A 126 2.07 -12.32 0.09
N ALA A 127 0.85 -12.04 -0.41
CA ALA A 127 0.58 -11.90 -1.83
C ALA A 127 0.80 -10.46 -2.31
N GLU A 128 2.03 -9.96 -2.19
CA GLU A 128 2.44 -8.56 -2.49
C GLU A 128 1.87 -8.03 -3.81
N THR A 129 1.97 -8.82 -4.89
CA THR A 129 1.45 -8.40 -6.20
C THR A 129 -0.07 -8.24 -6.24
N ALA A 130 -0.80 -9.00 -5.42
CA ALA A 130 -2.25 -8.85 -5.28
C ALA A 130 -2.59 -7.63 -4.41
N CYS A 131 -1.84 -7.39 -3.33
CA CYS A 131 -1.97 -6.20 -2.49
C CYS A 131 -1.69 -4.92 -3.28
N ASP A 132 -0.63 -4.91 -4.08
CA ASP A 132 -0.30 -3.81 -4.99
C ASP A 132 -1.38 -3.58 -6.04
N ARG A 133 -1.89 -4.65 -6.66
CA ARG A 133 -2.99 -4.54 -7.63
C ARG A 133 -4.24 -3.92 -6.99
N PHE A 134 -4.62 -4.40 -5.82
CA PHE A 134 -5.73 -3.85 -5.06
C PHE A 134 -5.48 -2.37 -4.73
N ALA A 135 -4.30 -2.02 -4.24
CA ALA A 135 -3.95 -0.63 -3.96
C ALA A 135 -4.09 0.27 -5.19
N LEU A 136 -3.55 -0.17 -6.34
CA LEU A 136 -3.62 0.55 -7.61
C LEU A 136 -5.05 0.83 -8.09
N GLU A 137 -5.99 -0.07 -7.84
CA GLU A 137 -7.39 0.04 -8.26
C GLU A 137 -8.24 0.91 -7.32
N HIS A 138 -7.81 1.07 -6.07
CA HIS A 138 -8.64 1.66 -5.01
C HIS A 138 -8.13 2.98 -4.45
N PHE A 139 -6.82 3.23 -4.41
CA PHE A 139 -6.26 4.36 -3.65
C PHE A 139 -6.70 5.75 -4.15
N ARG A 140 -7.20 5.86 -5.38
CA ARG A 140 -7.72 7.11 -5.95
C ARG A 140 -9.24 7.20 -6.03
N ARG A 141 -9.97 6.14 -5.63
CA ARG A 141 -11.45 6.16 -5.60
C ARG A 141 -11.95 7.31 -4.72
N GLY A 142 -13.16 7.81 -4.98
CA GLY A 142 -13.79 8.85 -4.15
C GLY A 142 -13.13 10.24 -4.14
N ARG A 143 -11.95 10.43 -4.76
CA ARG A 143 -11.37 11.76 -4.97
C ARG A 143 -12.16 12.45 -6.08
N ARG A 144 -13.10 13.33 -5.72
CA ARG A 144 -13.57 14.35 -6.66
C ARG A 144 -12.36 15.16 -7.09
N VAL A 145 -12.03 15.11 -8.38
CA VAL A 145 -11.13 16.09 -8.97
C VAL A 145 -11.92 17.39 -8.93
N ALA A 146 -11.52 18.34 -8.09
CA ALA A 146 -11.92 19.73 -8.34
C ALA A 146 -11.35 20.05 -9.72
N ARG A 147 -12.25 20.19 -10.71
CA ARG A 147 -11.90 20.73 -12.01
C ARG A 147 -11.57 22.21 -11.86
#